data_AF-V9LIA5-F1
#
_entry.id   AF-V9LIA5-F1
#
_cell.length_a   1.000
_cell.length_b   1.000
_cell.length_c   1.000
_cell.angle_alpha   90.00
_cell.angle_beta   90.00
_cell.angle_gamma   90.00
#
_symmetry.space_group_name_H-M   'P 1'
#
loop_
_entity.id
_entity.type
_entity.pdbx_description
1 polymer ?
#
loop_
_entity_poly.entity_id
_entity_poly.type
_entity_poly.pdbx_seq_one_letter_code
_entity_poly.pdbx_strand_id
1 'polypeptide(L)'
;VDVACLNHLSRVVNTISKLAKSCILRLTADKLYFILSDKVASGGVAMWCQLFQGNFFDEFQIEGVSTDYNEIYLELVPENLSRSLKTAHNAKAVKIKLTMKHCPCLTVAVELPSLSSHSRIVTHDIPVVIIPRKLWNDFAEPNVPDFDVSIYLPAL
;
A
#
# COMPACT_ATOMS: atom_id res chain seq x y z
N VAL A 1 12.80 12.58 -2.97
CA VAL A 1 12.72 11.12 -2.75
C VAL A 1 14.00 10.61 -2.13
N ASP A 2 13.91 10.26 -0.86
CA ASP A 2 14.94 9.45 -0.22
C ASP A 2 14.89 8.01 -0.81
N VAL A 3 15.99 7.61 -1.45
CA VAL A 3 16.15 6.28 -2.07
C VAL A 3 16.06 5.18 -1.02
N ALA A 4 16.48 5.43 0.23
CA ALA A 4 16.36 4.46 1.32
C ALA A 4 14.90 4.20 1.67
N CYS A 5 14.09 5.27 1.78
CA CYS A 5 12.66 5.18 2.04
C CYS A 5 11.91 4.43 0.92
N LEU A 6 12.22 4.74 -0.34
CA LEU A 6 11.62 4.06 -1.48
C LEU A 6 11.97 2.56 -1.51
N ASN A 7 13.23 2.22 -1.26
CA ASN A 7 13.67 0.83 -1.17
C ASN A 7 13.01 0.09 0.01
N HIS A 8 12.81 0.77 1.14
CA HIS A 8 12.09 0.23 2.27
C HIS A 8 10.62 -0.07 1.89
N LEU A 9 9.91 0.90 1.32
CA LEU A 9 8.53 0.71 0.88
C LEU A 9 8.43 -0.45 -0.14
N SER A 10 9.34 -0.50 -1.11
CA SER A 10 9.40 -1.58 -2.11
C SER A 10 9.58 -2.96 -1.46
N ARG A 11 10.45 -3.08 -0.45
CA ARG A 11 10.65 -4.34 0.28
C ARG A 11 9.39 -4.76 1.05
N VAL A 12 8.72 -3.83 1.74
CA VAL A 12 7.48 -4.11 2.47
C VAL A 12 6.41 -4.62 1.51
N VAL A 13 6.16 -3.88 0.41
CA VAL A 13 5.16 -4.29 -0.59
C VAL A 13 5.51 -5.62 -1.23
N ASN A 14 6.80 -5.90 -1.49
CA ASN A 14 7.25 -7.17 -2.04
C ASN A 14 7.10 -8.33 -1.03
N THR A 15 7.22 -8.09 0.27
CA THR A 15 6.88 -9.10 1.29
C THR A 15 5.38 -9.38 1.29
N ILE A 16 4.56 -8.33 1.23
CA ILE A 16 3.10 -8.47 1.16
C ILE A 16 2.67 -9.23 -0.10
N SER A 17 3.31 -8.99 -1.25
CA SER A 17 2.97 -9.71 -2.50
C SER A 17 3.29 -11.21 -2.46
N LYS A 18 4.20 -11.64 -1.58
CA LYS A 18 4.46 -13.06 -1.34
C LYS A 18 3.47 -13.70 -0.37
N LEU A 19 2.82 -12.90 0.49
CA LEU A 19 1.88 -13.36 1.50
C LEU A 19 0.43 -13.37 0.99
N ALA A 20 0.08 -12.46 0.09
CA ALA A 20 -1.29 -12.21 -0.33
C ALA A 20 -1.43 -12.05 -1.86
N LYS A 21 -2.42 -12.74 -2.45
CA LYS A 21 -2.80 -12.54 -3.86
C LYS A 21 -3.59 -11.24 -4.07
N SER A 22 -4.38 -10.84 -3.08
CA SER A 22 -5.13 -9.59 -3.02
C SER A 22 -5.07 -9.05 -1.60
N CYS A 23 -5.04 -7.74 -1.41
CA CYS A 23 -5.15 -7.12 -0.10
C CYS A 23 -5.94 -5.81 -0.16
N ILE A 24 -6.44 -5.38 0.99
CA ILE A 24 -6.99 -4.04 1.15
C ILE A 24 -5.87 -3.08 1.51
N LEU A 25 -5.73 -2.02 0.74
CA LEU A 25 -4.98 -0.83 1.10
C LEU A 25 -5.95 0.18 1.71
N ARG A 26 -5.79 0.47 3.00
CA ARG A 26 -6.45 1.58 3.68
C ARG A 26 -5.49 2.75 3.76
N LEU A 27 -5.93 3.90 3.26
CA LEU A 27 -5.22 5.16 3.33
C LEU A 27 -5.93 6.08 4.31
N THR A 28 -5.16 6.69 5.20
CA THR A 28 -5.58 7.68 6.19
C THR A 28 -4.65 8.88 6.13
N ALA A 29 -4.93 9.96 6.86
CA ALA A 29 -4.11 11.18 6.80
C ALA A 29 -2.63 10.98 7.19
N ASP A 30 -2.35 10.02 8.09
CA ASP A 30 -1.04 9.79 8.68
C ASP A 30 -0.46 8.39 8.38
N LYS A 31 -1.31 7.43 8.00
CA LYS A 31 -0.92 6.02 7.86
C LYS A 31 -1.47 5.35 6.61
N LEU A 32 -0.74 4.33 6.19
CA LEU A 32 -1.15 3.34 5.20
C LEU A 32 -1.26 1.99 5.90
N TYR A 33 -2.31 1.24 5.61
CA TYR A 33 -2.48 -0.12 6.11
C TYR A 33 -2.65 -1.08 4.95
N PHE A 34 -1.91 -2.18 4.98
CA PHE A 34 -2.13 -3.34 4.12
C PHE A 34 -2.78 -4.44 4.96
N ILE A 35 -3.98 -4.82 4.57
CA ILE A 35 -4.85 -5.69 5.35
C ILE A 35 -5.17 -6.93 4.51
N LEU A 36 -4.87 -8.10 5.06
CA LEU A 36 -5.36 -9.38 4.59
C LEU A 36 -6.29 -9.93 5.67
N SER A 37 -7.54 -10.20 5.31
CA SER A 37 -8.50 -10.85 6.19
C SER A 37 -9.11 -12.03 5.46
N ASP A 38 -8.43 -13.18 5.48
CA ASP A 38 -8.98 -14.40 4.92
C ASP A 38 -9.97 -15.03 5.91
N LYS A 39 -11.27 -14.73 5.74
CA LYS A 39 -12.35 -15.24 6.59
C LYS A 39 -12.74 -16.67 6.18
N VAL A 40 -11.79 -17.61 6.18
CA VAL A 40 -12.11 -19.04 6.05
C VAL A 40 -12.53 -19.56 7.40
N ALA A 41 -13.63 -20.33 7.44
CA ALA A 41 -14.26 -20.85 8.66
C ALA A 41 -13.36 -21.74 9.55
N SER A 42 -12.11 -22.01 9.17
CA SER A 42 -11.20 -22.94 9.86
C SER A 42 -9.71 -22.50 9.86
N GLY A 43 -9.41 -21.21 10.01
CA GLY A 43 -8.02 -20.74 10.22
C GLY A 43 -7.36 -20.09 9.01
N GLY A 44 -8.04 -19.15 8.35
CA GLY A 44 -7.41 -18.29 7.35
C GLY A 44 -6.31 -17.40 7.96
N VAL A 45 -5.36 -16.97 7.12
CA VAL A 45 -4.28 -16.08 7.54
C VAL A 45 -4.80 -14.63 7.56
N ALA A 46 -4.61 -13.96 8.69
CA ALA A 46 -4.81 -12.52 8.80
C ALA A 46 -3.46 -11.80 8.82
N MET A 47 -3.38 -10.65 8.15
CA MET A 47 -2.21 -9.77 8.17
C MET A 47 -2.68 -8.34 8.39
N TRP A 48 -2.07 -7.67 9.36
CA TRP A 48 -2.23 -6.25 9.62
C TRP A 48 -0.87 -5.58 9.53
N CYS A 49 -0.60 -4.88 8.43
CA CYS A 49 0.65 -4.15 8.24
C CYS A 49 0.36 -2.65 8.23
N GLN A 50 0.90 -1.93 9.23
CA GLN A 50 0.75 -0.49 9.38
C GLN A 50 2.06 0.23 9.05
N LEU A 51 1.97 1.29 8.24
CA LEU A 51 3.09 2.15 7.87
C LEU A 51 2.73 3.61 8.14
N PHE A 52 3.65 4.37 8.72
CA PHE A 52 3.51 5.82 8.89
C PHE A 52 3.96 6.55 7.63
N GLN A 53 3.11 7.40 7.06
CA GLN A 53 3.38 8.06 5.79
C GLN A 53 4.64 8.94 5.86
N GLY A 54 4.87 9.61 7.00
CA GLY A 54 6.01 10.51 7.20
C GLY A 54 7.37 9.82 7.16
N ASN A 55 7.42 8.49 7.20
CA ASN A 55 8.66 7.73 7.03
C ASN A 55 9.02 7.48 5.55
N PHE A 56 8.09 7.74 4.62
CA PHE A 56 8.23 7.33 3.22
C PHE A 56 8.00 8.46 2.21
N PHE A 57 7.15 9.43 2.53
CA PHE A 57 6.68 10.43 1.56
C PHE A 57 7.09 11.84 1.95
N ASP A 58 7.67 12.57 0.99
CA ASP A 58 7.93 14.01 1.12
C ASP A 58 6.62 14.81 1.13
N GLU A 59 5.64 14.34 0.35
CA GLU A 59 4.28 14.89 0.26
C GLU A 59 3.26 13.76 0.26
N PHE A 60 2.28 13.83 1.15
CA PHE A 60 1.18 12.88 1.23
C PHE A 60 -0.13 13.63 1.47
N GLN A 61 -1.08 13.47 0.56
CA GLN A 61 -2.39 14.11 0.65
C GLN A 61 -3.47 13.07 0.36
N ILE A 62 -4.47 13.06 1.23
CA ILE A 62 -5.68 12.27 1.08
C ILE A 62 -6.90 13.14 1.35
N GLU A 63 -7.93 12.92 0.55
CA GLU A 63 -9.25 13.49 0.74
C GLU A 63 -10.25 12.35 0.54
N GLY A 64 -10.86 11.92 1.63
CA GLY A 64 -11.92 10.92 1.64
C GLY A 64 -13.25 11.51 1.16
N VAL A 65 -14.34 10.79 1.43
CA VAL A 65 -15.68 11.18 0.96
C VAL A 65 -16.24 12.37 1.75
N SER A 66 -15.86 12.52 3.02
CA SER A 66 -16.24 13.63 3.89
C SER A 66 -15.21 13.84 5.00
N THR A 67 -15.31 14.93 5.75
CA THR A 67 -14.46 15.22 6.92
C THR A 67 -14.52 14.12 7.98
N ASP A 68 -15.71 13.55 8.22
CA ASP A 68 -15.93 12.50 9.22
C ASP A 68 -15.46 11.12 8.74
N TYR A 69 -15.28 10.96 7.43
CA TYR A 69 -14.83 9.72 6.78
C TYR A 69 -13.66 10.02 5.84
N ASN A 70 -12.62 10.66 6.37
CA ASN A 70 -11.43 11.06 5.63
C ASN A 70 -10.44 9.90 5.44
N GLU A 71 -10.95 8.78 4.95
CA GLU A 71 -10.18 7.57 4.67
C GLU A 71 -10.61 6.98 3.33
N ILE A 72 -9.71 6.20 2.71
CA ILE A 72 -10.00 5.52 1.45
C ILE A 72 -9.58 4.06 1.60
N TYR A 73 -10.51 3.15 1.31
CA TYR A 73 -10.27 1.73 1.27
C TYR A 73 -10.34 1.25 -0.18
N LEU A 74 -9.30 0.56 -0.62
CA LEU A 74 -9.23 0.01 -1.96
C LEU A 74 -8.61 -1.38 -1.94
N GLU A 75 -9.16 -2.29 -2.73
CA GLU A 75 -8.58 -3.61 -2.96
C GLU A 75 -7.63 -3.55 -4.16
N LEU A 76 -6.45 -4.16 -3.99
CA LEU A 76 -5.44 -4.24 -5.05
C LEU A 76 -4.69 -5.56 -4.98
N VAL A 77 -4.09 -5.94 -6.12
CA VAL A 77 -3.15 -7.06 -6.21
C VAL A 77 -1.75 -6.57 -5.84
N PRO A 78 -1.14 -6.98 -4.70
CA PRO A 78 0.10 -6.37 -4.23
C PRO A 78 1.29 -6.60 -5.17
N GLU A 79 1.26 -7.68 -5.95
CA GLU A 79 2.28 -7.99 -6.95
C GLU A 79 2.37 -6.92 -8.05
N ASN A 80 1.24 -6.31 -8.43
CA ASN A 80 1.23 -5.22 -9.41
C ASN A 80 1.88 -3.96 -8.84
N LEU A 81 1.64 -3.66 -7.56
CA LEU A 81 2.29 -2.54 -6.87
C LEU A 81 3.79 -2.80 -6.66
N SER A 82 4.15 -4.01 -6.23
CA SER A 82 5.55 -4.47 -6.09
C SER A 82 6.31 -4.28 -7.40
N ARG A 83 5.75 -4.76 -8.52
CA ARG A 83 6.36 -4.63 -9.85
C ARG A 83 6.50 -3.17 -10.30
N SER A 84 5.50 -2.34 -10.00
CA SER A 84 5.54 -0.91 -10.33
C SER A 84 6.60 -0.16 -9.51
N LEU A 85 6.80 -0.53 -8.24
CA LEU A 85 7.84 0.07 -7.40
C LEU A 85 9.26 -0.41 -7.77
N LYS A 86 9.41 -1.60 -8.37
CA LYS A 86 10.72 -2.08 -8.85
C LYS A 86 11.32 -1.19 -9.95
N THR A 87 10.49 -0.54 -10.76
CA THR A 87 10.98 0.39 -11.79
C THR A 87 11.53 1.69 -11.19
N ALA A 88 11.26 1.94 -9.90
CA ALA A 88 11.62 3.18 -9.23
C ALA A 88 12.99 3.18 -8.54
N HIS A 89 13.76 2.08 -8.58
CA HIS A 89 15.04 1.94 -7.87
C HIS A 89 16.02 3.12 -8.12
N ASN A 90 16.06 3.65 -9.34
CA ASN A 90 16.90 4.78 -9.73
C ASN A 90 16.10 6.05 -10.02
N ALA A 91 14.88 6.18 -9.49
CA ALA A 91 14.01 7.30 -9.77
C ALA A 91 14.46 8.57 -9.05
N LYS A 92 14.28 9.71 -9.72
CA LYS A 92 14.37 11.04 -9.12
C LYS A 92 13.13 11.32 -8.26
N ALA A 93 11.97 10.93 -8.78
CA ALA A 93 10.68 11.17 -8.14
C ALA A 93 9.74 9.98 -8.38
N VAL A 94 8.89 9.70 -7.39
CA VAL A 94 7.79 8.75 -7.51
C VAL A 94 6.53 9.42 -7.01
N LYS A 95 5.46 9.34 -7.80
CA LYS A 95 4.16 9.92 -7.49
C LYS A 95 3.10 8.84 -7.60
N ILE A 96 2.42 8.58 -6.49
CA ILE A 96 1.34 7.60 -6.41
C ILE A 96 0.03 8.38 -6.29
N LYS A 97 -0.94 8.09 -7.17
CA LYS A 97 -2.22 8.80 -7.22
C LYS A 97 -3.36 7.83 -7.48
N LEU A 98 -4.48 8.03 -6.80
CA LEU A 98 -5.73 7.41 -7.18
C LEU A 98 -6.31 8.18 -8.38
N THR A 99 -6.56 7.51 -9.48
CA THR A 99 -7.10 8.09 -10.71
C THR A 99 -8.31 7.32 -11.20
N MET A 100 -9.18 7.98 -11.97
CA MET A 100 -10.29 7.35 -12.67
C MET A 100 -10.01 7.40 -14.17
N LYS A 101 -9.64 6.26 -14.76
CA LYS A 101 -9.43 6.10 -16.21
C LYS A 101 -10.61 5.35 -16.81
N HIS A 102 -10.40 4.17 -17.39
CA HIS A 102 -11.48 3.24 -17.72
C HIS A 102 -12.06 2.55 -16.48
N CYS A 103 -11.24 2.42 -15.44
CA CYS A 103 -11.62 1.96 -14.10
C CYS A 103 -10.81 2.75 -13.05
N PRO A 104 -11.15 2.64 -11.75
CA PRO A 104 -10.32 3.18 -10.68
C PRO A 104 -8.94 2.53 -10.72
N CYS A 105 -7.89 3.35 -10.76
CA CYS A 105 -6.50 2.90 -10.81
C CYS A 105 -5.66 3.60 -9.74
N LEU A 106 -4.79 2.85 -9.09
CA LEU A 106 -3.64 3.40 -8.38
C LEU A 106 -2.51 3.61 -9.39
N THR A 107 -2.35 4.84 -9.85
CA THR A 107 -1.34 5.23 -10.83
C THR A 107 -0.02 5.54 -10.12
N VAL A 108 1.05 4.83 -10.49
CA VAL A 108 2.42 5.07 -10.04
C VAL A 108 3.21 5.68 -11.19
N ALA A 109 3.52 6.97 -11.08
CA ALA A 109 4.36 7.70 -12.02
C ALA A 109 5.79 7.80 -11.47
N VAL A 110 6.74 7.25 -12.21
CA VAL A 110 8.16 7.15 -11.85
C VAL A 110 8.96 8.03 -12.79
N GLU A 111 9.62 9.05 -12.24
CA GLU A 111 10.52 9.92 -12.99
C GLU A 111 11.95 9.38 -12.92
N LEU A 112 12.47 8.92 -14.05
CA LEU A 112 13.81 8.35 -14.18
C LEU A 112 14.82 9.37 -14.71
N PRO A 113 16.08 9.30 -14.28
CA PRO A 113 17.16 10.07 -14.88
C PRO A 113 17.35 9.67 -16.34
N SER A 114 17.61 10.67 -17.18
CA SER A 114 17.99 10.46 -18.58
C SER A 114 19.32 11.15 -18.86
N LEU A 115 20.07 10.59 -19.82
CA LEU A 115 21.29 11.20 -20.36
C LEU A 115 20.98 12.34 -21.33
N SER A 116 19.72 12.49 -21.76
CA SER A 116 19.24 13.66 -22.49
C SER A 116 18.68 14.72 -21.54
N SER A 117 18.48 15.94 -22.03
CA SER A 117 17.90 17.06 -21.26
C SER A 117 16.45 16.86 -20.80
N HIS A 118 15.80 15.74 -21.17
CA HIS A 118 14.41 15.46 -20.86
C HIS A 118 14.29 14.29 -19.86
N SER A 119 13.49 14.47 -18.82
CA SER A 119 13.15 13.40 -17.88
C SER A 119 12.32 12.30 -18.55
N ARG A 120 12.60 11.03 -18.22
CA ARG A 120 11.77 9.91 -18.68
C ARG A 120 10.75 9.58 -17.61
N ILE A 121 9.47 9.55 -17.96
CA ILE A 121 8.40 9.20 -17.03
C ILE A 121 7.86 7.82 -17.41
N VAL A 122 7.91 6.88 -16.48
CA VAL A 122 7.29 5.57 -16.59
C VAL A 122 6.03 5.59 -15.73
N THR A 123 4.89 5.31 -16.35
CA THR A 123 3.59 5.32 -15.66
C THR A 123 3.03 3.91 -15.61
N HIS A 124 2.68 3.46 -14.42
CA HIS A 124 1.99 2.19 -14.18
C HIS A 124 0.59 2.47 -13.66
N ASP A 125 -0.43 1.93 -14.32
CA ASP A 125 -1.81 1.99 -13.85
C ASP A 125 -2.19 0.63 -13.25
N ILE A 126 -2.35 0.60 -11.92
CA ILE A 126 -2.73 -0.61 -11.20
C ILE A 126 -4.24 -0.55 -10.99
N PRO A 127 -5.03 -1.46 -11.59
CA PRO A 127 -6.47 -1.49 -11.34
C PRO A 127 -6.76 -1.76 -9.86
N VAL A 128 -7.73 -1.03 -9.30
CA VAL A 128 -8.16 -1.19 -7.91
C VAL A 128 -9.68 -1.20 -7.81
N VAL A 129 -10.20 -1.82 -6.76
CA VAL A 129 -11.63 -1.79 -6.45
C VAL A 129 -11.85 -0.91 -5.24
N ILE A 130 -12.64 0.15 -5.38
CA ILE A 130 -12.99 1.01 -4.25
C ILE A 130 -13.97 0.27 -3.34
N ILE A 131 -13.63 0.16 -2.05
CA ILE A 131 -14.46 -0.53 -1.07
C ILE A 131 -15.54 0.43 -0.55
N PRO A 132 -16.84 0.08 -0.70
CA PRO A 132 -17.93 0.87 -0.15
C PRO A 132 -17.85 0.99 1.38
N ARG A 133 -18.17 2.18 1.92
CA ARG A 133 -18.16 2.47 3.37
C ARG A 133 -18.87 1.43 4.25
N LYS A 134 -19.98 0.89 3.77
CA LYS A 134 -20.76 -0.14 4.48
C LYS A 134 -19.95 -1.40 4.82
N LEU A 135 -18.84 -1.65 4.12
CA LEU A 135 -17.94 -2.79 4.34
C LEU A 135 -16.67 -2.42 5.11
N TRP A 136 -16.44 -1.15 5.47
CA TRP A 136 -15.19 -0.75 6.13
C TRP A 136 -14.98 -1.41 7.49
N ASN A 137 -16.08 -1.69 8.21
CA ASN A 137 -16.04 -2.38 9.50
C ASN A 137 -15.47 -3.81 9.40
N ASP A 138 -15.52 -4.44 8.22
CA ASP A 138 -14.91 -5.76 8.00
C ASP A 138 -13.39 -5.73 7.98
N PHE A 139 -12.80 -4.54 7.87
CA PHE A 139 -11.37 -4.29 7.75
C PHE A 139 -10.85 -3.45 8.93
N ALA A 140 -11.52 -3.55 10.07
CA ALA A 140 -11.05 -2.98 11.32
C ALA A 140 -9.81 -3.73 11.85
N GLU A 141 -9.06 -3.08 12.72
CA GLU A 141 -7.91 -3.68 13.39
C GLU A 141 -8.35 -4.93 14.17
N PRO A 142 -7.65 -6.07 14.01
CA PRO A 142 -8.00 -7.28 14.74
C PRO A 142 -7.78 -7.07 16.23
N ASN A 143 -8.73 -7.55 17.05
CA ASN A 143 -8.55 -7.59 18.49
C ASN A 143 -7.50 -8.66 18.83
N VAL A 144 -6.45 -8.27 19.55
CA VAL A 144 -5.40 -9.16 20.00
C VAL A 144 -5.70 -9.52 21.46
N PRO A 145 -6.13 -10.76 21.76
CA PRO A 145 -6.39 -11.18 23.13
C PRO A 145 -5.09 -11.27 23.94
N ASP A 146 -5.21 -11.29 25.26
CA ASP A 146 -4.08 -11.54 26.14
C ASP A 146 -3.45 -12.91 25.84
N PHE A 147 -2.11 -12.93 25.81
CA PHE A 147 -1.35 -14.14 25.52
C PHE A 147 -1.05 -14.91 26.80
N ASP A 148 -1.33 -16.22 26.80
CA ASP A 148 -0.96 -17.11 27.93
C ASP A 148 0.56 -17.25 28.09
N VAL A 149 1.28 -17.27 26.96
CA VAL A 149 2.74 -17.38 26.88
C VAL A 149 3.24 -16.59 25.68
N SER A 150 4.34 -15.85 25.86
CA SER A 150 5.03 -15.14 24.77
C SER A 150 6.51 -15.50 24.76
N ILE A 151 7.09 -15.63 23.56
CA ILE A 151 8.51 -15.90 23.36
C ILE A 151 9.04 -15.04 22.23
N TYR A 152 10.26 -14.54 22.39
CA TYR A 152 10.99 -13.88 21.31
C TYR A 152 11.50 -14.92 20.33
N LEU A 153 11.18 -14.73 19.05
CA LEU A 153 11.73 -15.59 18.00
C LEU A 153 13.24 -15.36 17.87
N PRO A 154 14.03 -16.42 17.61
CA PRO A 154 15.43 -16.29 17.22
C PRO A 154 15.55 -15.60 15.85
N ALA A 155 16.78 -15.33 15.40
CA ALA A 155 17.00 -14.76 14.07
C ALA A 155 16.30 -15.60 12.99
N LEU A 156 15.39 -14.93 12.24
CA LEU A 156 14.56 -15.50 11.17
C LEU A 156 15.30 -15.56 9.84
#